data_AF-A0AAV5UL85-F1
#
_entry.id   AF-A0AAV5UL85-F1
#
_cell.length_a   1.000
_cell.length_b   1.000
_cell.length_c   1.000
_cell.angle_alpha   90.00
_cell.angle_beta   90.00
_cell.angle_gamma   90.00
#
_symmetry.space_group_name_H-M   'P 1'
#
loop_
_entity.id
_entity.type
_entity.pdbx_description
1 polymer ?
#
loop_
_entity_poly.entity_id
_entity_poly.type
_entity_poly.pdbx_seq_one_letter_code
_entity_poly.pdbx_strand_id
1 'polypeptide(L)'
;DVNERQDSAAVTAVIRHVLQVLKEYGVKRVTFRSDQAGAYKSSSTLASILAIAKEVGGITVVGYYFSEAQAGKGLCDRTSAIVKGMTRSYADAGGKVLNPEDFYHAVTTSRHREGISYHLVHLEGSGKDKKPKLSTTKIPEMSKLNAFTFGEKGLLLHRFKDIGHGKKYPYKKMQPN
;
A
#
# COMPACT_ATOMS: atom_id res chain seq x y z
N ASP A 1 -14.41 -20.21 5.72
CA ASP A 1 -14.49 -18.93 4.99
C ASP A 1 -13.89 -17.77 5.76
N VAL A 2 -12.56 -17.67 5.72
CA VAL A 2 -11.90 -16.40 6.06
C VAL A 2 -12.17 -15.49 4.88
N ASN A 3 -12.98 -14.46 5.09
CA ASN A 3 -13.31 -13.48 4.06
C ASN A 3 -12.03 -12.69 3.76
N GLU A 4 -11.27 -13.13 2.75
CA GLU A 4 -10.03 -12.50 2.24
C GLU A 4 -10.34 -11.15 1.57
N ARG A 5 -10.96 -10.24 2.31
CA ARG A 5 -11.16 -8.87 1.86
C ARG A 5 -9.87 -8.11 2.10
N GLN A 6 -9.31 -7.59 1.02
CA GLN A 6 -8.28 -6.57 1.09
C GLN A 6 -8.85 -5.35 1.81
N ASP A 7 -8.55 -5.23 3.10
CA ASP A 7 -8.98 -4.12 3.93
C ASP A 7 -7.79 -3.18 4.21
N SER A 8 -8.07 -2.07 4.88
CA SER A 8 -7.02 -1.10 5.20
C SER A 8 -5.89 -1.70 6.05
N ALA A 9 -6.14 -2.76 6.84
CA ALA A 9 -5.12 -3.39 7.64
C ALA A 9 -4.10 -4.12 6.75
N ALA A 10 -4.58 -4.92 5.79
CA ALA A 10 -3.72 -5.57 4.80
C ALA A 10 -2.87 -4.55 4.01
N VAL A 11 -3.48 -3.43 3.57
CA VAL A 11 -2.75 -2.35 2.87
C VAL A 11 -1.63 -1.78 3.74
N THR A 12 -1.92 -1.48 5.01
CA THR A 12 -0.91 -0.88 5.90
C THR A 12 0.20 -1.85 6.26
N ALA A 13 -0.08 -3.15 6.38
CA ALA A 13 0.92 -4.18 6.61
C ALA A 13 1.86 -4.31 5.40
N VAL A 14 1.33 -4.29 4.18
CA VAL A 14 2.15 -4.26 2.96
C VAL A 14 3.04 -3.02 2.91
N ILE A 15 2.51 -1.83 3.23
CA ILE A 15 3.31 -0.59 3.26
C ILE A 15 4.45 -0.68 4.29
N ARG A 16 4.18 -1.22 5.49
CA ARG A 16 5.21 -1.45 6.51
C ARG A 16 6.34 -2.31 5.99
N HIS A 17 6.00 -3.48 5.43
CA HIS A 17 6.98 -4.40 4.88
C HIS A 17 7.82 -3.75 3.77
N VAL A 18 7.16 -3.06 2.83
CA VAL A 18 7.84 -2.34 1.74
C VAL A 18 8.81 -1.29 2.28
N LEU A 19 8.42 -0.52 3.30
CA LEU A 19 9.31 0.48 3.89
C LEU A 19 10.52 -0.13 4.60
N GLN A 20 10.35 -1.28 5.27
CA GLN A 20 11.45 -2.01 5.90
C GLN A 20 12.45 -2.50 4.85
N VAL A 21 11.96 -3.16 3.80
CA VAL A 21 12.80 -3.64 2.69
C VAL A 21 13.53 -2.47 2.02
N LEU A 22 12.82 -1.40 1.63
CA LEU A 22 13.44 -0.26 0.97
C LEU A 22 14.50 0.44 1.85
N LYS A 23 14.29 0.48 3.17
CA LYS A 23 15.27 1.01 4.12
C LYS A 23 16.58 0.19 4.10
N GLU A 24 16.49 -1.13 4.05
CA GLU A 24 17.67 -2.02 3.96
C GLU A 24 18.47 -1.76 2.68
N TYR A 25 17.79 -1.45 1.58
CA TYR A 25 18.41 -1.01 0.32
C TYR A 25 18.91 0.45 0.34
N GLY A 26 18.83 1.14 1.49
CA GLY A 26 19.34 2.51 1.65
C GLY A 26 18.43 3.62 1.10
N VAL A 27 17.20 3.30 0.68
CA VAL A 27 16.24 4.28 0.17
C VAL A 27 15.83 5.25 1.28
N LYS A 28 15.95 6.55 1.00
CA LYS A 28 15.64 7.61 1.98
C LYS A 28 14.25 8.22 1.83
N ARG A 29 13.70 8.22 0.63
CA ARG A 29 12.46 8.91 0.30
C ARG A 29 11.61 8.06 -0.62
N VAL A 30 10.33 7.92 -0.29
CA VAL A 30 9.39 7.09 -1.05
C VAL A 30 8.13 7.89 -1.36
N THR A 31 7.62 7.69 -2.57
CA THR A 31 6.30 8.14 -2.98
C THR A 31 5.50 6.92 -3.39
N PHE A 32 4.33 6.74 -2.79
CA PHE A 32 3.43 5.66 -3.15
C PHE A 32 2.43 6.13 -4.21
N ARG A 33 2.01 5.19 -5.06
CA ARG A 33 0.92 5.39 -6.01
C ARG A 33 -0.02 4.19 -5.97
N SER A 34 -1.31 4.44 -5.79
CA SER A 34 -2.35 3.41 -5.70
C SER A 34 -3.57 3.75 -6.54
N ASP A 35 -4.52 2.82 -6.63
CA ASP A 35 -5.83 3.09 -7.19
C ASP A 35 -6.79 3.70 -6.15
N GLN A 36 -7.95 4.15 -6.63
CA GLN A 36 -8.95 4.90 -5.86
C GLN A 36 -9.77 4.04 -4.87
N ALA A 37 -9.49 2.74 -4.72
CA ALA A 37 -10.30 1.89 -3.85
C ALA A 37 -10.24 2.38 -2.38
N GLY A 38 -11.37 2.28 -1.68
CA GLY A 38 -11.52 2.81 -0.32
C GLY A 38 -10.55 2.23 0.71
N ALA A 39 -10.05 1.00 0.48
CA ALA A 39 -9.02 0.39 1.33
C ALA A 39 -7.69 1.17 1.33
N TYR A 40 -7.33 1.76 0.18
CA TYR A 40 -6.14 2.60 0.03
C TYR A 40 -6.39 4.05 0.46
N LYS A 41 -7.61 4.55 0.22
CA LYS A 41 -7.95 5.98 0.29
C LYS A 41 -8.87 6.29 1.46
N SER A 42 -8.29 6.32 2.67
CA SER A 42 -9.01 6.71 3.89
C SER A 42 -8.12 7.51 4.85
N SER A 43 -8.74 8.29 5.73
CA SER A 43 -8.01 9.05 6.77
C SER A 43 -7.23 8.14 7.72
N SER A 44 -7.76 6.95 8.03
CA SER A 44 -7.08 5.95 8.87
C SER A 44 -5.88 5.34 8.15
N THR A 45 -6.00 4.99 6.87
CA THR A 45 -4.86 4.51 6.07
C THR A 45 -3.72 5.53 6.06
N LEU A 46 -4.02 6.82 5.84
CA LEU A 46 -3.02 7.90 5.83
C LEU A 46 -2.34 8.09 7.20
N ALA A 47 -3.12 8.01 8.29
CA ALA A 47 -2.57 8.09 9.65
C ALA A 47 -1.68 6.88 9.97
N SER A 48 -2.08 5.68 9.55
CA SER A 48 -1.26 4.47 9.70
C SER A 48 0.05 4.58 8.92
N ILE A 49 0.05 5.11 7.69
CA ILE A 49 1.28 5.33 6.91
C ILE A 49 2.26 6.24 7.67
N LEU A 50 1.76 7.31 8.30
CA LEU A 50 2.58 8.21 9.13
C LEU A 50 3.18 7.49 10.34
N ALA A 51 2.36 6.74 11.06
CA ALA A 51 2.80 5.98 12.23
C ALA A 51 3.87 4.95 11.85
N ILE A 52 3.63 4.20 10.77
CA ILE A 52 4.56 3.20 10.23
C ILE A 52 5.87 3.84 9.79
N ALA A 53 5.83 4.96 9.03
CA ALA A 53 7.04 5.63 8.57
C ALA A 53 7.90 6.10 9.75
N LYS A 54 7.27 6.63 10.81
CA LYS A 54 7.95 7.02 12.04
C LYS A 54 8.55 5.82 12.78
N GLU A 55 7.81 4.72 12.87
CA GLU A 55 8.24 3.50 13.55
C GLU A 55 9.41 2.81 12.83
N VAL A 56 9.33 2.67 11.52
CA VAL A 56 10.40 2.06 10.70
C VAL A 56 11.68 2.90 10.78
N GLY A 57 11.55 4.22 10.72
CA GLY A 57 12.65 5.18 10.85
C GLY A 57 13.68 5.12 9.70
N GLY A 58 14.35 6.24 9.44
CA GLY A 58 15.40 6.32 8.41
C GLY A 58 14.91 6.34 6.95
N ILE A 59 13.59 6.32 6.74
CA ILE A 59 12.93 6.49 5.45
C ILE A 59 11.74 7.45 5.59
N THR A 60 11.56 8.34 4.62
CA THR A 60 10.50 9.36 4.62
C THR A 60 9.49 9.07 3.51
N VAL A 61 8.22 8.92 3.89
CA VAL A 61 7.12 8.92 2.90
C VAL A 61 6.82 10.36 2.51
N VAL A 62 7.11 10.72 1.27
CA VAL A 62 6.97 12.09 0.74
C VAL A 62 5.56 12.33 0.22
N GLY A 63 4.96 11.31 -0.39
CA GLY A 63 3.64 11.44 -0.99
C GLY A 63 2.92 10.12 -1.11
N TYR A 64 1.59 10.21 -1.11
CA TYR A 64 0.73 9.13 -1.54
C TYR A 64 -0.24 9.67 -2.59
N TYR A 65 -0.16 9.12 -3.80
CA TYR A 65 -0.89 9.62 -4.96
C TYR A 65 -1.81 8.55 -5.51
N PHE A 66 -2.89 8.99 -6.13
CA PHE A 66 -3.93 8.12 -6.64
C PHE A 66 -4.06 8.32 -8.12
N SER A 67 -4.06 7.22 -8.86
CA SER A 67 -4.36 7.22 -10.27
C SER A 67 -5.80 7.67 -10.53
N GLU A 68 -6.07 8.27 -11.68
CA GLU A 68 -7.44 8.56 -12.10
C GLU A 68 -8.23 7.29 -12.35
N ALA A 69 -9.56 7.39 -12.29
CA ALA A 69 -10.42 6.29 -12.70
C ALA A 69 -10.11 5.95 -14.17
N GLN A 70 -9.83 4.66 -14.45
CA GLN A 70 -9.50 4.14 -15.78
C GLN A 70 -8.10 4.48 -16.35
N ALA A 71 -7.22 5.15 -15.59
CA ALA A 71 -5.86 5.45 -16.07
C ALA A 71 -4.79 5.01 -15.06
N GLY A 72 -3.57 4.72 -15.53
CA GLY A 72 -2.41 4.57 -14.64
C GLY A 72 -2.35 3.30 -13.78
N LYS A 73 -3.09 2.23 -14.14
CA LYS A 73 -2.96 0.88 -13.52
C LYS A 73 -2.03 -0.08 -14.29
N GLY A 74 -1.67 0.27 -15.53
CA GLY A 74 -1.03 -0.65 -16.47
C GLY A 74 0.27 -1.32 -16.01
N LEU A 75 1.10 -0.68 -15.17
CA LEU A 75 2.31 -1.31 -14.64
C LEU A 75 2.00 -2.38 -13.59
N CYS A 76 1.05 -2.11 -12.69
CA CYS A 76 0.61 -3.07 -11.68
C CYS A 76 -0.12 -4.25 -12.34
N ASP A 77 -1.01 -3.97 -13.29
CA ASP A 77 -1.76 -5.01 -14.01
C ASP A 77 -0.82 -5.88 -14.86
N ARG A 78 0.20 -5.28 -15.50
CA ARG A 78 1.24 -6.02 -16.23
C ARG A 78 2.03 -6.94 -15.30
N THR A 79 2.44 -6.44 -14.14
CA THR A 79 3.17 -7.25 -13.15
C THR A 79 2.30 -8.39 -12.65
N SER A 80 1.03 -8.11 -12.34
CA SER A 80 0.04 -9.13 -11.94
C SER A 80 -0.18 -10.19 -13.03
N ALA A 81 -0.24 -9.78 -14.30
CA ALA A 81 -0.38 -10.70 -15.43
C ALA A 81 0.85 -11.61 -15.59
N ILE A 82 2.06 -11.08 -15.38
CA ILE A 82 3.30 -11.85 -15.37
C ILE A 82 3.25 -12.90 -14.25
N VAL A 83 2.93 -12.48 -13.02
CA VAL A 83 2.83 -13.38 -11.86
C VAL A 83 1.80 -14.49 -12.11
N LYS A 84 0.61 -14.14 -12.61
CA LYS A 84 -0.41 -15.11 -13.01
C LYS A 84 0.08 -16.11 -14.05
N GLY A 85 0.84 -15.63 -15.05
CA GLY A 85 1.44 -16.48 -16.07
C GLY A 85 2.42 -17.49 -15.48
N MET A 86 3.29 -17.05 -14.57
CA MET A 86 4.23 -17.94 -13.87
C MET A 86 3.53 -19.00 -13.04
N THR A 87 2.53 -18.61 -12.24
CA THR A 87 1.72 -19.56 -11.45
C THR A 87 1.03 -20.58 -12.36
N ARG A 88 0.50 -20.14 -13.51
CA ARG A 88 -0.11 -21.03 -14.49
C ARG A 88 0.90 -22.01 -15.08
N SER A 89 2.06 -21.54 -15.52
CA SER A 89 3.12 -22.41 -16.05
C SER A 89 3.59 -23.46 -15.04
N TYR A 90 3.69 -23.08 -13.75
CA TYR A 90 3.99 -24.02 -12.68
C TYR A 90 2.90 -25.09 -12.50
N ALA A 91 1.62 -24.68 -12.54
CA ALA A 91 0.50 -25.60 -12.45
C ALA A 91 0.40 -26.56 -13.66
N ASP A 92 0.62 -26.03 -14.87
CA ASP A 92 0.61 -26.81 -16.12
C ASP A 92 1.74 -27.87 -16.14
N ALA A 93 2.83 -27.64 -15.41
CA ALA A 93 3.91 -28.60 -15.19
C ALA A 93 3.61 -29.66 -14.10
N GLY A 94 2.38 -29.70 -13.57
CA GLY A 94 1.95 -30.63 -12.51
C GLY A 94 2.13 -30.10 -11.08
N GLY A 95 2.57 -28.84 -10.92
CA GLY A 95 2.67 -28.18 -9.63
C GLY A 95 1.30 -27.90 -9.00
N LYS A 96 1.24 -27.92 -7.67
CA LYS A 96 0.03 -27.58 -6.90
C LYS A 96 0.17 -26.20 -6.28
N VAL A 97 -0.90 -25.41 -6.32
CA VAL A 97 -0.97 -24.07 -5.73
C VAL A 97 -2.23 -24.00 -4.88
N LEU A 98 -2.16 -24.53 -3.65
CA LEU A 98 -3.32 -24.68 -2.76
C LEU A 98 -3.31 -23.72 -1.58
N ASN A 99 -2.13 -23.20 -1.24
CA ASN A 99 -1.93 -22.28 -0.11
C ASN A 99 -0.95 -21.14 -0.51
N PRO A 100 -0.82 -20.09 0.32
CA PRO A 100 0.10 -18.97 0.06
C PRO A 100 1.57 -19.40 -0.10
N GLU A 101 2.02 -20.42 0.63
CA GLU A 101 3.37 -20.97 0.54
C GLU A 101 3.63 -21.61 -0.83
N ASP A 102 2.69 -22.39 -1.34
CA ASP A 102 2.73 -22.99 -2.67
C ASP A 102 2.75 -21.90 -3.75
N PHE A 103 1.96 -20.84 -3.57
CA PHE A 103 1.94 -19.70 -4.49
C PHE A 103 3.28 -18.97 -4.51
N TYR A 104 3.85 -18.70 -3.32
CA TYR A 104 5.17 -18.12 -3.18
C TYR A 104 6.25 -18.99 -3.84
N HIS A 105 6.21 -20.30 -3.61
CA HIS A 105 7.09 -21.26 -4.24
C HIS A 105 6.95 -21.23 -5.77
N ALA A 106 5.73 -21.24 -6.29
CA ALA A 106 5.47 -21.21 -7.73
C ALA A 106 6.06 -19.97 -8.41
N VAL A 107 5.91 -18.78 -7.81
CA VAL A 107 6.37 -17.52 -8.41
C VAL A 107 7.87 -17.26 -8.24
N THR A 108 8.51 -17.90 -7.26
CA THR A 108 9.95 -17.77 -7.01
C THR A 108 10.79 -18.82 -7.75
N THR A 109 10.25 -19.99 -8.02
CA THR A 109 10.93 -21.07 -8.78
C THR A 109 10.71 -21.01 -10.28
N SER A 110 9.69 -20.28 -10.72
CA SER A 110 9.50 -19.93 -12.14
C SER A 110 10.66 -19.09 -12.66
N ARG A 111 10.80 -19.00 -14.00
CA ARG A 111 11.84 -18.18 -14.65
C ARG A 111 11.89 -16.78 -14.03
N HIS A 112 13.02 -16.45 -13.40
CA HIS A 112 13.22 -15.19 -12.72
C HIS A 112 12.93 -14.00 -13.65
N ARG A 113 12.23 -13.00 -13.11
CA ARG A 113 11.93 -11.74 -13.77
C ARG A 113 12.65 -10.63 -13.04
N GLU A 114 13.64 -10.06 -13.71
CA GLU A 114 14.37 -8.90 -13.19
C GLU A 114 13.41 -7.77 -12.82
N GLY A 115 13.69 -7.10 -11.71
CA GLY A 115 12.89 -5.97 -11.22
C GLY A 115 11.63 -6.35 -10.43
N ILE A 116 11.43 -7.64 -10.10
CA ILE A 116 10.35 -8.07 -9.20
C ILE A 116 10.94 -8.84 -8.01
N SER A 117 10.57 -8.41 -6.80
CA SER A 117 10.86 -9.13 -5.56
C SER A 117 9.57 -9.72 -5.01
N TYR A 118 9.62 -10.99 -4.60
CA TYR A 118 8.51 -11.69 -3.98
C TYR A 118 8.76 -11.79 -2.48
N HIS A 119 7.71 -11.58 -1.69
CA HIS A 119 7.77 -11.74 -0.24
C HIS A 119 6.51 -12.42 0.24
N LEU A 120 6.66 -13.47 1.06
CA LEU A 120 5.56 -14.05 1.83
C LEU A 120 5.53 -13.36 3.20
N VAL A 121 4.36 -12.86 3.59
CA VAL A 121 4.18 -12.10 4.83
C VAL A 121 3.01 -12.69 5.61
N HIS A 122 3.22 -12.97 6.89
CA HIS A 122 2.15 -13.35 7.80
C HIS A 122 1.47 -12.09 8.36
N LEU A 123 0.16 -11.98 8.20
CA LEU A 123 -0.62 -10.87 8.74
C LEU A 123 -1.12 -11.23 10.14
N GLU A 124 -0.35 -10.90 11.17
CA GLU A 124 -0.86 -10.99 12.54
C GLU A 124 -1.95 -9.92 12.77
N GLY A 125 -3.12 -10.33 13.28
CA GLY A 125 -4.16 -9.38 13.71
C GLY A 125 -5.13 -8.86 12.64
N SER A 126 -5.27 -9.53 11.50
CA SER A 126 -6.36 -9.26 10.52
C SER A 126 -7.74 -9.77 10.98
N GLY A 127 -7.78 -10.54 12.08
CA GLY A 127 -8.99 -10.82 12.84
C GLY A 127 -9.56 -9.55 13.49
N LYS A 128 -10.87 -9.54 13.74
CA LYS A 128 -11.66 -8.38 14.22
C LYS A 128 -11.14 -7.70 15.51
N ASP A 129 -10.10 -8.22 16.16
CA ASP A 129 -9.80 -7.94 17.56
C ASP A 129 -8.65 -6.97 17.84
N LYS A 130 -7.91 -6.51 16.82
CA LYS A 130 -6.86 -5.48 17.03
C LYS A 130 -6.74 -4.50 15.87
N LYS A 131 -7.85 -3.98 15.35
CA LYS A 131 -7.77 -2.69 14.64
C LYS A 131 -7.42 -1.65 15.70
N PRO A 132 -6.23 -1.02 15.70
CA PRO A 132 -6.08 0.20 16.48
C PRO A 132 -7.22 1.09 16.03
N LYS A 133 -8.13 1.43 16.96
CA LYS A 133 -9.22 2.37 16.72
C LYS A 133 -8.57 3.73 16.51
N LEU A 134 -8.00 3.92 15.33
CA LEU A 134 -7.57 5.21 14.84
C LEU A 134 -8.85 5.96 14.51
N SER A 135 -9.44 6.53 15.55
CA SER A 135 -10.49 7.53 15.47
C SER A 135 -9.87 8.79 14.87
N THR A 136 -9.55 8.75 13.58
CA THR A 136 -9.05 9.91 12.86
C THR A 136 -10.23 10.78 12.50
N THR A 137 -10.13 12.09 12.75
CA THR A 137 -11.07 13.05 12.19
C THR A 137 -11.17 12.84 10.67
N LYS A 138 -12.37 12.65 10.15
CA LYS A 138 -12.57 12.43 8.70
C LYS A 138 -12.00 13.63 7.93
N ILE A 139 -11.09 13.38 7.00
CA ILE A 139 -10.65 14.40 6.04
C ILE A 139 -11.86 14.73 5.15
N PRO A 140 -12.32 16.00 5.11
CA PRO A 140 -13.47 16.39 4.30
C PRO A 140 -13.24 16.13 2.81
N GLU A 141 -14.31 15.74 2.12
CA GLU A 141 -14.32 15.50 0.67
C GLU A 141 -13.27 14.46 0.21
N MET A 142 -13.07 13.40 1.00
CA MET A 142 -11.96 12.48 0.78
C MET A 142 -11.97 11.89 -0.65
N SER A 143 -13.15 11.57 -1.17
CA SER A 143 -13.33 11.03 -2.52
C SER A 143 -12.77 11.94 -3.63
N LYS A 144 -12.74 13.27 -3.43
CA LYS A 144 -12.31 14.25 -4.45
C LYS A 144 -10.80 14.50 -4.49
N LEU A 145 -10.03 14.03 -3.51
CA LEU A 145 -8.60 14.31 -3.38
C LEU A 145 -7.75 13.16 -3.94
N ASN A 146 -6.80 13.42 -4.82
CA ASN A 146 -5.98 12.35 -5.42
C ASN A 146 -4.49 12.47 -5.10
N ALA A 147 -4.06 13.54 -4.44
CA ALA A 147 -2.67 13.68 -4.05
C ALA A 147 -2.53 14.19 -2.62
N PHE A 148 -1.69 13.49 -1.86
CA PHE A 148 -1.38 13.77 -0.47
C PHE A 148 0.12 13.88 -0.35
N THR A 149 0.61 15.09 -0.12
CA THR A 149 2.03 15.31 0.14
C THR A 149 2.23 15.44 1.64
N PHE A 150 3.14 14.66 2.20
CA PHE A 150 3.48 14.69 3.61
C PHE A 150 4.54 15.78 3.84
N GLY A 151 4.21 16.76 4.68
CA GLY A 151 5.14 17.82 5.10
C GLY A 151 5.33 17.81 6.61
N GLU A 152 6.24 18.64 7.12
CA GLU A 152 6.61 18.61 8.55
C GLU A 152 5.44 18.83 9.52
N LYS A 153 4.51 19.73 9.18
CA LYS A 153 3.41 20.16 10.06
C LYS A 153 2.06 19.51 9.72
N GLY A 154 1.98 18.77 8.61
CA GLY A 154 0.72 18.23 8.11
C GLY A 154 0.77 17.78 6.66
N LEU A 155 -0.39 17.37 6.17
CA LEU A 155 -0.58 17.02 4.76
C LEU A 155 -0.89 18.25 3.92
N LEU A 156 -0.42 18.24 2.68
CA LEU A 156 -0.92 19.11 1.62
C LEU A 156 -1.77 18.27 0.67
N LEU A 157 -3.07 18.57 0.63
CA LEU A 157 -4.09 17.81 -0.08
C LEU A 157 -4.41 18.47 -1.41
N HIS A 158 -4.44 17.71 -2.50
CA HIS A 158 -4.88 18.20 -3.81
C HIS A 158 -5.87 17.25 -4.48
N ARG A 159 -6.73 17.82 -5.33
CA ARG A 159 -7.52 17.05 -6.30
C ARG A 159 -6.63 16.51 -7.42
N PHE A 160 -5.72 17.34 -7.91
CA PHE A 160 -4.70 16.98 -8.91
C PHE A 160 -3.35 17.48 -8.42
N LYS A 161 -2.31 16.64 -8.50
CA LYS A 161 -0.99 16.98 -7.99
C LYS A 161 -0.48 18.25 -8.69
N ASP A 162 0.03 19.19 -7.89
CA ASP A 162 0.62 20.46 -8.31
C ASP A 162 -0.31 21.43 -9.04
N ILE A 163 -1.64 21.19 -9.03
CA ILE A 163 -2.63 22.13 -9.57
C ILE A 163 -3.30 22.90 -8.44
N GLY A 164 -3.13 24.23 -8.47
CA GLY A 164 -3.63 25.15 -7.44
C GLY A 164 -2.81 25.11 -6.15
N HIS A 165 -3.26 25.84 -5.12
CA HIS A 165 -2.53 25.97 -3.85
C HIS A 165 -2.63 24.75 -2.92
N GLY A 166 -3.56 23.82 -3.21
CA GLY A 166 -3.89 22.71 -2.33
C GLY A 166 -4.52 23.15 -0.99
N LYS A 167 -4.89 22.17 -0.17
CA LYS A 167 -5.47 22.38 1.16
C LYS A 167 -4.54 21.81 2.22
N LYS A 168 -4.10 22.64 3.16
CA LYS A 168 -3.28 22.19 4.30
C LYS A 168 -4.15 21.47 5.34
N TYR A 169 -3.71 20.31 5.80
CA TYR A 169 -4.37 19.52 6.83
C TYR A 169 -3.37 19.17 7.95
N PRO A 170 -3.43 19.85 9.11
CA PRO A 170 -2.47 19.65 10.19
C PRO A 170 -2.52 18.25 10.79
N TYR A 171 -1.37 17.69 11.19
CA TYR A 171 -1.32 16.38 11.85
C TYR A 171 -2.04 16.33 13.19
N LYS A 172 -2.16 17.47 13.88
CA LYS A 172 -2.98 17.59 15.10
C LYS A 172 -4.45 17.18 14.88
N LYS A 173 -4.96 17.30 13.64
CA LYS A 173 -6.32 16.87 13.27
C LYS A 173 -6.41 15.39 12.86
N MET A 174 -5.28 14.70 12.69
CA MET A 174 -5.20 13.28 12.30
C MET A 174 -5.00 12.34 13.49
N GLN A 175 -5.08 12.83 14.72
CA GLN A 175 -4.83 11.99 15.90
C GLN A 175 -5.95 10.95 16.09
N PRO A 176 -5.61 9.73 16.53
CA PRO A 176 -6.59 8.83 17.15
C PRO A 176 -7.14 9.50 18.41
N ASN A 177 -8.46 9.47 18.60
CA ASN A 177 -9.03 9.67 19.96
C ASN A 177 -8.53 8.55 20.89
#